data_AF-A0A560G3R8-F1
#
_entry.id   AF-A0A560G3R8-F1
#
_cell.length_a   1.000
_cell.length_b   1.000
_cell.length_c   1.000
_cell.angle_alpha   90.00
_cell.angle_beta   90.00
_cell.angle_gamma   90.00
#
_symmetry.space_group_name_H-M   'P 1'
#
loop_
_entity.id
_entity.type
_entity.pdbx_description
1 polymer ?
#
loop_
_entity_poly.entity_id
_entity_poly.type
_entity_poly.pdbx_seq_one_letter_code
_entity_poly.pdbx_strand_id
1 'polypeptide(L)'
;MRARIFVATSTLLSLMLAAPIAVQAASVDSPAAVTAAAPAAPQATDPAMTQDVTQLLRDWSVIKYQMHDDKAQALKMRDLLVRATDLQTRYPGRAEPMISTALILGSIAGYEQNAGSLELVRKARDLFEQADKIDPTALDGASAVNLGSLYYLMPGFPIGFGSDSKARKYLERGIALSPNGLESNYFYGEFLSQQGEYERSAKVLAHALEAPVSVTQPVWDAGRRAEARALLADVRQKLVASN
;
A
#
# COMPACT_ATOMS: atom_id res chain seq x y z
N MET A 1 -25.90 -12.84 2.99
CA MET A 1 -24.71 -12.20 3.59
C MET A 1 -23.79 -13.30 4.11
N ARG A 2 -22.70 -13.62 3.40
CA ARG A 2 -21.67 -14.48 3.99
C ARG A 2 -20.92 -13.60 5.00
N ALA A 3 -21.02 -13.92 6.29
CA ALA A 3 -20.15 -13.32 7.28
C ALA A 3 -18.72 -13.62 6.85
N ARG A 4 -17.97 -12.60 6.41
CA ARG A 4 -16.52 -12.69 6.28
C ARG A 4 -16.01 -12.86 7.71
N ILE A 5 -15.93 -14.12 8.15
CA ILE A 5 -15.25 -14.45 9.41
C ILE A 5 -13.85 -13.86 9.24
N PHE A 6 -13.43 -13.04 10.19
CA PHE A 6 -12.05 -12.60 10.38
C PHE A 6 -11.20 -13.85 10.67
N VAL A 7 -11.03 -14.76 9.71
CA VAL A 7 -9.86 -15.64 9.67
C VAL A 7 -8.78 -14.79 9.06
N ALA A 8 -8.33 -13.82 9.86
CA ALA A 8 -7.12 -13.08 9.61
C ALA A 8 -5.99 -14.09 9.63
N THR A 9 -5.66 -14.66 8.48
CA THR A 9 -4.25 -14.87 8.19
C THR A 9 -3.59 -13.51 8.39
N SER A 10 -2.48 -13.46 9.12
CA SER A 10 -1.86 -12.25 9.70
C SER A 10 -1.38 -11.18 8.70
N THR A 11 -2.01 -11.05 7.54
CA THR A 11 -1.78 -10.06 6.47
C THR A 11 -2.63 -8.80 6.64
N LEU A 12 -3.12 -8.50 7.85
CA LEU A 12 -3.83 -7.24 8.09
C LEU A 12 -2.86 -6.06 8.11
N LEU A 13 -2.83 -5.42 6.94
CA LEU A 13 -2.51 -4.03 6.70
C LEU A 13 -1.12 -3.60 7.16
N SER A 14 -0.15 -3.84 6.30
CA SER A 14 1.06 -3.03 6.34
C SER A 14 1.63 -2.99 4.92
N LEU A 15 1.64 -1.81 4.32
CA LEU A 15 1.88 -1.47 2.91
C LEU A 15 3.14 -0.57 2.75
N MET A 16 3.57 -0.33 1.51
CA MET A 16 4.97 -0.34 1.06
C MET A 16 5.72 1.01 0.93
N LEU A 17 6.98 0.90 0.47
CA LEU A 17 8.01 1.93 0.27
C LEU A 17 8.56 1.77 -1.17
N ALA A 18 8.96 2.87 -1.83
CA ALA A 18 9.27 2.96 -3.26
C ALA A 18 10.72 2.55 -3.67
N ALA A 19 10.87 1.98 -4.87
CA ALA A 19 12.17 1.74 -5.52
C ALA A 19 12.63 2.99 -6.30
N PRO A 20 13.94 3.25 -6.49
CA PRO A 20 14.37 4.44 -7.23
C PRO A 20 14.06 4.32 -8.72
N ILE A 21 13.47 5.38 -9.28
CA ILE A 21 13.21 5.54 -10.71
C ILE A 21 14.55 5.55 -11.47
N ALA A 22 14.76 4.58 -12.35
CA ALA A 22 15.74 4.72 -13.42
C ALA A 22 15.18 5.73 -14.42
N VAL A 23 15.74 6.94 -14.42
CA VAL A 23 15.39 8.00 -15.38
C VAL A 23 15.79 7.53 -16.78
N GLN A 24 14.81 7.19 -17.59
CA GLN A 24 15.00 6.97 -19.02
C GLN A 24 14.73 8.30 -19.72
N ALA A 25 15.80 8.96 -20.16
CA ALA A 25 15.72 10.20 -20.92
C ALA A 25 15.08 9.91 -22.28
N ALA A 26 13.84 10.38 -22.47
CA ALA A 26 13.20 10.45 -23.77
C ALA A 26 13.05 11.92 -24.15
N SER A 27 13.83 12.36 -25.13
CA SER A 27 13.63 13.61 -25.84
C SER A 27 12.49 13.45 -26.83
N VAL A 28 11.51 14.37 -26.81
CA VAL A 28 10.59 14.57 -27.95
C VAL A 28 10.08 16.00 -27.99
N ASP A 29 10.24 16.58 -29.18
CA ASP A 29 9.73 17.86 -29.65
C ASP A 29 8.19 18.00 -29.49
N SER A 30 7.75 19.24 -29.23
CA SER A 30 6.34 19.67 -29.27
C SER A 30 5.96 20.20 -30.68
N PRO A 31 4.67 20.21 -31.05
CA PRO A 31 3.88 21.43 -30.79
C PRO A 31 2.36 21.25 -30.53
N ALA A 32 1.78 22.38 -30.09
CA ALA A 32 0.37 22.83 -30.12
C ALA A 32 -0.57 22.47 -28.95
N ALA A 33 -1.08 23.55 -28.35
CA ALA A 33 -1.77 23.61 -27.07
C ALA A 33 -3.28 23.41 -27.16
N VAL A 34 -3.80 22.56 -26.27
CA VAL A 34 -5.18 22.59 -25.80
C VAL A 34 -5.09 22.92 -24.30
N THR A 35 -5.66 24.05 -23.88
CA THR A 35 -5.73 24.44 -22.46
C THR A 35 -6.74 23.55 -21.73
N ALA A 36 -6.31 22.33 -21.40
CA ALA A 36 -6.85 21.58 -20.27
C ALA A 36 -6.33 22.23 -18.98
N ALA A 37 -7.16 22.27 -17.93
CA ALA A 37 -6.71 22.65 -16.60
C ALA A 37 -5.48 21.80 -16.24
N ALA A 38 -4.33 22.47 -16.07
CA ALA A 38 -3.07 21.77 -15.85
C ALA A 38 -3.20 20.91 -14.58
N PRO A 39 -2.86 19.61 -14.63
CA PRO A 39 -2.62 18.88 -13.40
C PRO A 39 -1.58 19.67 -12.61
N ALA A 40 -1.76 19.77 -11.29
CA ALA A 40 -0.75 20.37 -10.42
C ALA A 40 0.61 19.77 -10.78
N ALA A 41 1.57 20.62 -11.13
CA ALA A 41 2.90 20.16 -11.50
C ALA A 41 3.46 19.33 -10.34
N PRO A 42 4.09 18.17 -10.60
CA PRO A 42 4.75 17.39 -9.56
C PRO A 42 5.66 18.30 -8.76
N GLN A 43 5.47 18.38 -7.45
CA GLN A 43 6.36 19.20 -6.61
C GLN A 43 7.77 18.63 -6.73
N ALA A 44 8.76 19.50 -6.90
CA ALA A 44 10.16 19.08 -6.94
C ALA A 44 10.47 18.21 -5.70
N THR A 45 11.12 17.08 -5.95
CA THR A 45 11.53 16.15 -4.91
C THR A 45 12.51 16.85 -3.98
N ASP A 46 12.19 16.93 -2.69
CA ASP A 46 13.09 17.44 -1.65
C ASP A 46 13.98 16.27 -1.18
N PRO A 47 15.30 16.29 -1.44
CA PRO A 47 16.18 15.19 -1.10
C PRO A 47 16.21 14.86 0.40
N ALA A 48 16.08 15.87 1.28
CA ALA A 48 16.08 15.67 2.72
C ALA A 48 14.79 14.95 3.16
N MET A 49 13.66 15.39 2.64
CA MET A 49 12.37 14.73 2.88
C MET A 49 12.36 13.29 2.35
N THR A 50 12.89 13.07 1.14
CA THR A 50 13.03 11.73 0.58
C THR A 50 13.87 10.83 1.47
N GLN A 51 15.01 11.33 1.98
CA GLN A 51 15.85 10.57 2.90
C GLN A 51 15.12 10.25 4.22
N ASP A 52 14.43 11.22 4.81
CA ASP A 52 13.67 11.06 6.05
C ASP A 52 12.55 10.02 5.91
N VAL A 53 11.74 10.13 4.86
CA VAL A 53 10.65 9.17 4.56
C VAL A 53 11.22 7.78 4.29
N THR A 54 12.34 7.70 3.55
CA THR A 54 12.99 6.40 3.28
C THR A 54 13.48 5.75 4.58
N GLN A 55 14.08 6.51 5.50
CA GLN A 55 14.49 5.95 6.80
C GLN A 55 13.30 5.50 7.63
N LEU A 56 12.24 6.32 7.70
CA LEU A 56 11.02 5.98 8.44
C LEU A 56 10.42 4.66 7.97
N LEU A 57 10.34 4.48 6.66
CA LEU A 57 9.74 3.29 6.07
C LEU A 57 10.70 2.06 6.14
N ARG A 58 12.02 2.26 6.19
CA ARG A 58 12.97 1.18 6.51
C ARG A 58 12.72 0.66 7.92
N ASP A 59 12.61 1.56 8.90
CA ASP A 59 12.31 1.19 10.29
C ASP A 59 10.97 0.46 10.40
N TRP A 60 9.95 0.97 9.69
CA TRP A 60 8.65 0.31 9.57
C TRP A 60 8.79 -1.14 9.06
N SER A 61 9.60 -1.36 8.01
CA SER A 61 9.75 -2.70 7.40
C SER A 61 10.43 -3.69 8.34
N VAL A 62 11.38 -3.22 9.14
CA VAL A 62 12.03 -4.04 10.19
C VAL A 62 11.00 -4.44 11.24
N ILE A 63 10.20 -3.49 11.73
CA ILE A 63 9.14 -3.79 12.71
C ILE A 63 8.16 -4.81 12.12
N LYS A 64 7.71 -4.61 10.89
CA LYS A 64 6.71 -5.49 10.28
C LYS A 64 7.24 -6.90 10.02
N TYR A 65 8.41 -7.02 9.40
CA TYR A 65 8.85 -8.29 8.81
C TYR A 65 9.89 -9.03 9.65
N GLN A 66 10.52 -8.41 10.65
CA GLN A 66 11.56 -9.05 11.46
C GLN A 66 11.18 -9.22 12.94
N MET A 67 10.11 -8.56 13.39
CA MET A 67 9.52 -8.82 14.70
C MET A 67 8.37 -9.83 14.56
N HIS A 68 8.11 -10.58 15.62
CA HIS A 68 7.16 -11.71 15.61
C HIS A 68 6.12 -11.66 16.74
N ASP A 69 6.13 -10.59 17.55
CA ASP A 69 5.18 -10.38 18.65
C ASP A 69 4.34 -9.13 18.37
N ASP A 70 3.04 -9.32 18.18
CA ASP A 70 2.11 -8.24 17.79
C ASP A 70 2.08 -7.10 18.81
N LYS A 71 2.22 -7.39 20.11
CA LYS A 71 2.22 -6.37 21.17
C LYS A 71 3.48 -5.50 21.09
N ALA A 72 4.65 -6.12 20.92
CA ALA A 72 5.91 -5.42 20.73
C ALA A 72 5.92 -4.63 19.41
N GLN A 73 5.34 -5.19 18.34
CA GLN A 73 5.18 -4.50 17.05
C GLN A 73 4.29 -3.27 17.19
N ALA A 74 3.12 -3.40 17.82
CA ALA A 74 2.23 -2.27 18.08
C ALA A 74 2.94 -1.15 18.86
N LEU A 75 3.65 -1.49 19.92
CA LEU A 75 4.40 -0.53 20.74
C LEU A 75 5.48 0.19 19.90
N LYS A 76 6.30 -0.55 19.14
CA LYS A 76 7.34 0.06 18.29
C LYS A 76 6.76 0.87 17.14
N MET A 77 5.62 0.47 16.61
CA MET A 77 4.92 1.19 15.55
C MET A 77 4.30 2.50 16.09
N ARG A 78 3.88 2.55 17.36
CA ARG A 78 3.47 3.78 18.06
C ARG A 78 4.65 4.74 18.26
N ASP A 79 5.82 4.23 18.65
CA ASP A 79 7.06 5.06 18.71
C ASP A 79 7.40 5.64 17.32
N LEU A 80 7.24 4.83 16.27
CA LEU A 80 7.48 5.24 14.90
C LEU A 80 6.47 6.29 14.42
N LEU A 81 5.21 6.19 14.85
CA LEU A 81 4.15 7.14 14.53
C LEU A 81 4.50 8.55 14.99
N VAL A 82 5.12 8.71 16.16
CA VAL A 82 5.59 10.03 16.64
C VAL A 82 6.55 10.68 15.64
N ARG A 83 7.52 9.90 15.12
CA ARG A 83 8.44 10.39 14.08
C ARG A 83 7.71 10.72 12.78
N ALA A 84 6.76 9.88 12.37
CA ALA A 84 5.97 10.13 11.15
C ALA A 84 5.15 11.42 11.23
N THR A 85 4.54 11.71 12.39
CA THR A 85 3.80 12.97 12.61
C THR A 85 4.70 14.19 12.63
N ASP A 86 5.94 14.06 13.12
CA ASP A 86 6.93 15.14 13.05
C ASP A 86 7.33 15.43 11.59
N LEU A 87 7.53 14.38 10.75
CA LEU A 87 7.80 14.58 9.32
C LEU A 87 6.65 15.28 8.59
N GLN A 88 5.39 14.95 8.88
CA GLN A 88 4.24 15.68 8.32
C GLN A 88 4.23 17.15 8.69
N THR A 89 4.65 17.48 9.91
CA THR A 89 4.75 18.87 10.39
C THR A 89 5.91 19.61 9.71
N ARG A 90 7.03 18.92 9.52
CA ARG A 90 8.25 19.47 8.90
C ARG A 90 8.09 19.70 7.39
N TYR A 91 7.29 18.85 6.73
CA TYR A 91 7.07 18.88 5.29
C TYR A 91 5.57 19.04 4.97
N PRO A 92 4.97 20.20 5.27
CA PRO A 92 3.54 20.41 5.10
C PRO A 92 3.13 20.34 3.63
N GLY A 93 1.98 19.73 3.35
CA GLY A 93 1.44 19.62 1.99
C GLY A 93 2.14 18.61 1.08
N ARG A 94 3.01 17.76 1.62
CA ARG A 94 3.66 16.65 0.90
C ARG A 94 2.88 15.35 1.07
N ALA A 95 2.74 14.58 -0.01
CA ALA A 95 2.01 13.33 0.00
C ALA A 95 2.78 12.21 0.73
N GLU A 96 4.11 12.17 0.58
CA GLU A 96 4.96 11.08 1.05
C GLU A 96 4.96 10.93 2.60
N PRO A 97 5.04 12.01 3.40
CA PRO A 97 4.87 11.94 4.85
C PRO A 97 3.44 11.53 5.29
N MET A 98 2.41 11.91 4.52
CA MET A 98 1.03 11.51 4.79
C MET A 98 0.83 10.01 4.54
N ILE A 99 1.32 9.50 3.40
CA ILE A 99 1.27 8.08 3.03
C ILE A 99 2.00 7.25 4.09
N SER A 100 3.24 7.60 4.43
CA SER A 100 4.02 6.88 5.43
C SER A 100 3.39 6.91 6.82
N THR A 101 2.73 8.00 7.21
CA THR A 101 1.97 8.02 8.47
C THR A 101 0.72 7.13 8.41
N ALA A 102 -0.02 7.15 7.31
CA ALA A 102 -1.19 6.31 7.12
C ALA A 102 -0.84 4.82 7.14
N LEU A 103 0.31 4.45 6.57
CA LEU A 103 0.87 3.09 6.63
C LEU A 103 1.11 2.63 8.07
N ILE A 104 1.73 3.47 8.88
CA ILE A 104 2.02 3.20 10.28
C ILE A 104 0.72 3.07 11.09
N LEU A 105 -0.24 3.97 10.89
CA LEU A 105 -1.56 3.90 11.54
C LEU A 105 -2.29 2.60 11.21
N GLY A 106 -2.28 2.21 9.93
CA GLY A 106 -2.86 0.96 9.48
C GLY A 106 -2.21 -0.26 10.12
N SER A 107 -0.89 -0.23 10.26
CA SER A 107 -0.12 -1.31 10.89
C SER A 107 -0.44 -1.45 12.37
N ILE A 108 -0.52 -0.33 13.11
CA ILE A 108 -0.94 -0.34 14.52
C ILE A 108 -2.33 -0.97 14.67
N ALA A 109 -3.26 -0.59 13.80
CA ALA A 109 -4.61 -1.15 13.83
C ALA A 109 -4.63 -2.66 13.56
N GLY A 110 -3.77 -3.14 12.65
CA GLY A 110 -3.60 -4.56 12.34
C GLY A 110 -3.03 -5.38 13.50
N TYR A 111 -2.09 -4.82 14.26
CA TYR A 111 -1.52 -5.49 15.44
C TYR A 111 -2.44 -5.44 16.66
N GLU A 112 -3.11 -4.31 16.91
CA GLU A 112 -3.90 -4.12 18.12
C GLU A 112 -5.30 -4.77 18.06
N GLN A 113 -5.95 -4.79 16.89
CA GLN A 113 -7.28 -5.37 16.62
C GLN A 113 -8.33 -5.12 17.71
N ASN A 114 -8.29 -3.94 18.34
CA ASN A 114 -9.16 -3.54 19.44
C ASN A 114 -10.21 -2.53 18.97
N ALA A 115 -11.09 -2.08 19.89
CA ALA A 115 -12.15 -1.13 19.57
C ALA A 115 -11.65 0.20 18.95
N GLY A 116 -10.42 0.63 19.28
CA GLY A 116 -9.79 1.83 18.73
C GLY A 116 -9.19 1.64 17.33
N SER A 117 -9.01 0.40 16.86
CA SER A 117 -8.36 0.09 15.58
C SER A 117 -9.16 0.62 14.38
N LEU A 118 -10.50 0.64 14.49
CA LEU A 118 -11.35 1.20 13.44
C LEU A 118 -11.15 2.71 13.25
N GLU A 119 -10.87 3.46 14.32
CA GLU A 119 -10.56 4.89 14.22
C GLU A 119 -9.20 5.13 13.55
N LEU A 120 -8.18 4.34 13.90
CA LEU A 120 -6.87 4.39 13.26
C LEU A 120 -6.96 4.11 11.76
N VAL A 121 -7.75 3.10 11.35
CA VAL A 121 -7.97 2.78 9.94
C VAL A 121 -8.71 3.90 9.20
N ARG A 122 -9.68 4.57 9.84
CA ARG A 122 -10.33 5.76 9.24
C ARG A 122 -9.35 6.91 9.05
N LYS A 123 -8.50 7.18 10.06
CA LYS A 123 -7.43 8.19 9.95
C LYS A 123 -6.45 7.86 8.82
N ALA A 124 -6.06 6.59 8.69
CA ALA A 124 -5.20 6.13 7.60
C ALA A 124 -5.88 6.36 6.23
N ARG A 125 -7.15 5.96 6.07
CA ARG A 125 -7.93 6.22 4.85
C ARG A 125 -7.93 7.71 4.51
N ASP A 126 -8.26 8.57 5.47
CA ASP A 126 -8.40 10.00 5.23
C ASP A 126 -7.06 10.64 4.84
N LEU A 127 -5.94 10.15 5.37
CA LEU A 127 -4.60 10.57 4.97
C LEU A 127 -4.24 10.07 3.56
N PHE A 128 -4.55 8.82 3.21
CA PHE A 128 -4.35 8.34 1.84
C PHE A 128 -5.21 9.12 0.83
N GLU A 129 -6.47 9.43 1.16
CA GLU A 129 -7.34 10.25 0.29
C GLU A 129 -6.82 11.68 0.11
N GLN A 130 -6.18 12.26 1.14
CA GLN A 130 -5.52 13.56 1.03
C GLN A 130 -4.24 13.48 0.19
N ALA A 131 -3.38 12.51 0.48
CA ALA A 131 -2.14 12.29 -0.26
C ALA A 131 -2.41 12.04 -1.75
N ASP A 132 -3.43 11.23 -2.07
CA ASP A 132 -3.85 10.95 -3.44
C ASP A 132 -4.29 12.19 -4.23
N LYS A 133 -4.88 13.17 -3.54
CA LYS A 133 -5.25 14.46 -4.15
C LYS A 133 -4.05 15.38 -4.36
N ILE A 134 -3.05 15.29 -3.48
CA ILE A 134 -1.82 16.09 -3.55
C ILE A 134 -0.94 15.57 -4.69
N ASP A 135 -0.63 14.27 -4.65
CA ASP A 135 0.16 13.60 -5.66
C ASP A 135 -0.26 12.12 -5.74
N PRO A 136 -1.04 11.73 -6.77
CA PRO A 136 -1.47 10.35 -6.94
C PRO A 136 -0.34 9.41 -7.35
N THR A 137 0.83 9.93 -7.72
CA THR A 137 2.01 9.14 -8.13
C THR A 137 3.04 8.96 -7.02
N ALA A 138 2.89 9.70 -5.92
CA ALA A 138 3.78 9.64 -4.77
C ALA A 138 3.97 8.20 -4.27
N LEU A 139 5.24 7.83 -4.03
CA LEU A 139 5.65 6.49 -3.62
C LEU A 139 5.06 5.39 -4.53
N ASP A 140 5.21 5.56 -5.84
CA ASP A 140 4.75 4.61 -6.87
C ASP A 140 3.24 4.34 -6.85
N GLY A 141 2.44 5.36 -6.51
CA GLY A 141 0.99 5.24 -6.42
C GLY A 141 0.48 4.52 -5.18
N ALA A 142 1.27 4.50 -4.10
CA ALA A 142 0.95 3.81 -2.85
C ALA A 142 -0.44 4.19 -2.30
N SER A 143 -0.87 5.45 -2.39
CA SER A 143 -2.20 5.88 -1.93
C SER A 143 -3.33 5.08 -2.57
N ALA A 144 -3.26 4.85 -3.89
CA ALA A 144 -4.27 4.08 -4.61
C ALA A 144 -4.32 2.63 -4.11
N VAL A 145 -3.16 1.98 -4.01
CA VAL A 145 -3.09 0.57 -3.58
C VAL A 145 -3.61 0.41 -2.15
N ASN A 146 -3.18 1.30 -1.25
CA ASN A 146 -3.60 1.32 0.14
C ASN A 146 -5.09 1.57 0.33
N LEU A 147 -5.66 2.55 -0.37
CA LEU A 147 -7.10 2.79 -0.35
C LEU A 147 -7.85 1.55 -0.84
N GLY A 148 -7.39 0.96 -1.94
CA GLY A 148 -7.87 -0.30 -2.48
C GLY A 148 -7.97 -1.39 -1.40
N SER A 149 -6.86 -1.62 -0.70
CA SER A 149 -6.75 -2.59 0.38
C SER A 149 -7.70 -2.32 1.54
N LEU A 150 -7.75 -1.08 2.02
CA LEU A 150 -8.68 -0.69 3.08
C LEU A 150 -10.14 -0.94 2.69
N TYR A 151 -10.51 -0.65 1.44
CA TYR A 151 -11.90 -0.81 1.01
C TYR A 151 -12.36 -2.28 0.95
N TYR A 152 -11.51 -3.27 0.66
CA TYR A 152 -11.96 -4.68 0.69
C TYR A 152 -11.76 -5.37 2.05
N LEU A 153 -10.84 -4.87 2.88
CA LEU A 153 -10.57 -5.43 4.22
C LEU A 153 -11.58 -4.97 5.28
N MET A 154 -12.12 -3.75 5.14
CA MET A 154 -13.02 -3.19 6.13
C MET A 154 -14.47 -3.66 5.96
N PRO A 155 -15.24 -3.79 7.05
CA PRO A 155 -16.69 -4.00 6.95
C PRO A 155 -17.36 -2.82 6.23
N GLY A 156 -18.46 -3.10 5.54
CA GLY A 156 -19.28 -2.08 4.90
C GLY A 156 -20.08 -1.23 5.90
N PHE A 157 -20.88 -0.32 5.36
CA PHE A 157 -21.83 0.49 6.12
C PHE A 157 -22.87 -0.40 6.86
N PRO A 158 -23.28 -0.08 8.10
CA PRO A 158 -22.98 1.14 8.87
C PRO A 158 -21.74 1.07 9.78
N ILE A 159 -21.10 -0.09 9.90
CA ILE A 159 -20.01 -0.29 10.86
C ILE A 159 -18.70 0.34 10.34
N GLY A 160 -18.37 0.08 9.07
CA GLY A 160 -17.17 0.60 8.43
C GLY A 160 -17.48 1.31 7.13
N PHE A 161 -16.49 1.31 6.24
CA PHE A 161 -16.54 2.00 4.95
C PHE A 161 -16.19 1.08 3.78
N GLY A 162 -16.08 -0.23 4.01
CA GLY A 162 -15.70 -1.20 3.01
C GLY A 162 -16.63 -1.19 1.79
N SER A 163 -16.03 -1.42 0.62
CA SER A 163 -16.69 -1.41 -0.67
C SER A 163 -15.81 -2.10 -1.71
N ASP A 164 -16.17 -3.32 -2.12
CA ASP A 164 -15.40 -4.08 -3.13
C ASP A 164 -15.34 -3.34 -4.49
N SER A 165 -16.35 -2.53 -4.82
CA SER A 165 -16.35 -1.72 -6.04
C SER A 165 -15.33 -0.57 -5.97
N LYS A 166 -15.24 0.13 -4.83
CA LYS A 166 -14.18 1.13 -4.61
C LYS A 166 -12.81 0.46 -4.56
N ALA A 167 -12.71 -0.68 -3.88
CA ALA A 167 -11.47 -1.44 -3.79
C ALA A 167 -10.91 -1.77 -5.18
N ARG A 168 -11.73 -2.38 -6.05
CA ARG A 168 -11.35 -2.69 -7.43
C ARG A 168 -10.86 -1.45 -8.18
N LYS A 169 -11.63 -0.36 -8.15
CA LYS A 169 -11.28 0.88 -8.86
C LYS A 169 -9.92 1.43 -8.43
N TYR A 170 -9.65 1.45 -7.13
CA TYR A 170 -8.39 1.94 -6.58
C TYR A 170 -7.21 1.01 -6.91
N LEU A 171 -7.38 -0.30 -6.79
CA LEU A 171 -6.33 -1.28 -7.10
C LEU A 171 -6.00 -1.30 -8.60
N GLU A 172 -7.00 -1.22 -9.48
CA GLU A 172 -6.77 -1.12 -10.93
C GLU A 172 -6.03 0.16 -11.30
N ARG A 173 -6.29 1.29 -10.60
CA ARG A 173 -5.48 2.51 -10.74
C ARG A 173 -4.07 2.31 -10.23
N GLY A 174 -3.87 1.63 -9.10
CA GLY A 174 -2.54 1.30 -8.57
C GLY A 174 -1.72 0.45 -9.55
N ILE A 175 -2.36 -0.53 -10.21
CA ILE A 175 -1.73 -1.31 -11.30
C ILE A 175 -1.37 -0.40 -12.48
N ALA A 176 -2.25 0.51 -12.88
CA ALA A 176 -1.97 1.43 -13.99
C ALA A 176 -0.78 2.36 -13.70
N LEU A 177 -0.59 2.78 -12.44
CA LEU A 177 0.53 3.61 -12.01
C LEU A 177 1.84 2.83 -11.90
N SER A 178 1.78 1.57 -11.44
CA SER A 178 2.95 0.72 -11.25
C SER A 178 2.67 -0.71 -11.77
N PRO A 179 2.66 -0.92 -13.10
CA PRO A 179 2.22 -2.19 -13.71
C PRO A 179 3.15 -3.37 -13.39
N ASN A 180 4.43 -3.10 -13.14
CA ASN A 180 5.43 -4.11 -12.77
C ASN A 180 5.81 -4.02 -11.29
N GLY A 181 5.03 -3.29 -10.49
CA GLY A 181 5.29 -3.13 -9.06
C GLY A 181 4.96 -4.39 -8.28
N LEU A 182 5.81 -4.73 -7.31
CA LEU A 182 5.54 -5.82 -6.39
C LEU A 182 4.27 -5.55 -5.57
N GLU A 183 4.08 -4.31 -5.10
CA GLU A 183 2.94 -3.94 -4.25
C GLU A 183 1.60 -4.06 -4.97
N SER A 184 1.48 -3.31 -6.06
CA SER A 184 0.25 -3.11 -6.80
C SER A 184 -0.30 -4.46 -7.24
N ASN A 185 0.58 -5.33 -7.76
CA ASN A 185 0.24 -6.68 -8.17
C ASN A 185 -0.08 -7.60 -6.99
N TYR A 186 0.66 -7.52 -5.87
CA TYR A 186 0.31 -8.31 -4.68
C TYR A 186 -1.12 -8.01 -4.20
N PHE A 187 -1.45 -6.74 -3.96
CA PHE A 187 -2.75 -6.37 -3.40
C PHE A 187 -3.90 -6.54 -4.38
N TYR A 188 -3.68 -6.32 -5.68
CA TYR A 188 -4.69 -6.67 -6.67
C TYR A 188 -4.91 -8.18 -6.75
N GLY A 189 -3.83 -8.97 -6.67
CA GLY A 189 -3.90 -10.43 -6.57
C GLY A 189 -4.66 -10.91 -5.33
N GLU A 190 -4.40 -10.33 -4.17
CA GLU A 190 -5.11 -10.62 -2.91
C GLU A 190 -6.60 -10.29 -3.03
N PHE A 191 -6.93 -9.10 -3.53
CA PHE A 191 -8.31 -8.70 -3.78
C PHE A 191 -9.03 -9.69 -4.71
N LEU A 192 -8.43 -10.05 -5.85
CA LEU A 192 -8.99 -11.04 -6.78
C LEU A 192 -9.24 -12.40 -6.10
N SER A 193 -8.31 -12.86 -5.26
CA SER A 193 -8.49 -14.09 -4.48
C SER A 193 -9.69 -13.99 -3.53
N GLN A 194 -9.85 -12.86 -2.84
CA GLN A 194 -11.00 -12.60 -1.95
C GLN A 194 -12.34 -12.53 -2.72
N GLN A 195 -12.31 -12.20 -4.00
CA GLN A 195 -13.49 -12.23 -4.88
C GLN A 195 -13.74 -13.63 -5.49
N GLY A 196 -12.88 -14.62 -5.23
CA GLY A 196 -12.95 -15.95 -5.83
C GLY A 196 -12.43 -16.02 -7.27
N GLU A 197 -11.78 -14.97 -7.76
CA GLU A 197 -11.21 -14.91 -9.11
C GLU A 197 -9.80 -15.52 -9.13
N TYR A 198 -9.70 -16.78 -8.72
CA TYR A 198 -8.42 -17.42 -8.43
C TYR A 198 -7.49 -17.52 -9.65
N GLU A 199 -8.01 -17.73 -10.86
CA GLU A 199 -7.18 -17.81 -12.07
C GLU A 199 -6.48 -16.48 -12.36
N ARG A 200 -7.22 -15.37 -12.24
CA ARG A 200 -6.68 -14.02 -12.42
C ARG A 200 -5.73 -13.68 -11.28
N SER A 201 -6.09 -14.01 -10.04
CA SER A 201 -5.24 -13.83 -8.87
C SER A 201 -3.88 -14.51 -9.05
N ALA A 202 -3.86 -15.79 -9.48
CA ALA A 202 -2.63 -16.54 -9.69
C ALA A 202 -1.71 -15.89 -10.74
N LYS A 203 -2.29 -15.40 -11.85
CA LYS A 203 -1.54 -14.70 -12.91
C LYS A 203 -0.91 -13.40 -12.39
N VAL A 204 -1.70 -12.58 -11.68
CA VAL A 204 -1.23 -11.30 -11.15
C VAL A 204 -0.17 -11.50 -10.06
N LEU A 205 -0.33 -12.49 -9.17
CA LEU A 205 0.65 -12.77 -8.11
C LEU A 205 1.95 -13.35 -8.67
N ALA A 206 1.90 -14.14 -9.74
CA ALA A 206 3.10 -14.58 -10.44
C ALA A 206 3.85 -13.37 -11.03
N HIS A 207 3.13 -12.46 -11.69
CA HIS A 207 3.69 -11.21 -12.22
C HIS A 207 4.30 -10.34 -11.10
N ALA A 208 3.66 -10.26 -9.92
CA ALA A 208 4.22 -9.55 -8.77
C ALA A 208 5.63 -10.05 -8.39
N LEU A 209 5.87 -11.37 -8.48
CA LEU A 209 7.15 -11.98 -8.12
C LEU A 209 8.25 -11.74 -9.14
N GLU A 210 7.91 -11.28 -10.35
CA GLU A 210 8.84 -10.88 -11.41
C GLU A 210 9.30 -9.42 -11.28
N ALA A 211 8.68 -8.65 -10.37
CA ALA A 211 9.07 -7.26 -10.11
C ALA A 211 10.58 -7.15 -9.79
N PRO A 212 11.27 -6.08 -10.21
CA PRO A 212 12.67 -5.84 -9.87
C PRO A 212 12.91 -5.87 -8.35
N VAL A 213 14.05 -6.43 -7.92
CA VAL A 213 14.42 -6.47 -6.49
C VAL A 213 14.76 -5.08 -6.01
N SER A 214 14.13 -4.63 -4.92
CA SER A 214 14.44 -3.34 -4.31
C SER A 214 15.76 -3.41 -3.52
N VAL A 215 16.79 -2.76 -4.06
CA VAL A 215 18.10 -2.64 -3.38
C VAL A 215 18.10 -1.61 -2.25
N THR A 216 17.18 -0.65 -2.30
CA THR A 216 17.05 0.40 -1.27
C THR A 216 16.25 -0.07 -0.05
N GLN A 217 15.56 -1.21 -0.17
CA GLN A 217 14.68 -1.75 0.87
C GLN A 217 14.62 -3.29 0.91
N PRO A 218 15.75 -3.93 1.19
CA PRO A 218 15.83 -5.39 1.12
C PRO A 218 14.87 -6.12 2.07
N VAL A 219 14.63 -5.57 3.27
CA VAL A 219 13.74 -6.18 4.28
C VAL A 219 12.30 -6.22 3.81
N TRP A 220 11.83 -5.09 3.28
CA TRP A 220 10.49 -4.94 2.73
C TRP A 220 10.27 -5.84 1.51
N ASP A 221 11.23 -5.87 0.58
CA ASP A 221 11.13 -6.64 -0.67
C ASP A 221 11.03 -8.13 -0.35
N ALA A 222 11.95 -8.62 0.49
CA ALA A 222 11.96 -10.01 0.94
C ALA A 222 10.64 -10.39 1.64
N GLY A 223 10.17 -9.53 2.54
CA GLY A 223 8.92 -9.72 3.28
C GLY A 223 7.71 -9.85 2.35
N ARG A 224 7.53 -8.92 1.41
CA ARG A 224 6.39 -9.00 0.49
C ARG A 224 6.49 -10.15 -0.50
N ARG A 225 7.68 -10.47 -1.01
CA ARG A 225 7.82 -11.66 -1.87
C ARG A 225 7.46 -12.92 -1.11
N ALA A 226 7.75 -13.01 0.19
CA ALA A 226 7.29 -14.12 1.02
C ALA A 226 5.76 -14.16 1.11
N GLU A 227 5.10 -13.04 1.40
CA GLU A 227 3.63 -12.91 1.41
C GLU A 227 3.02 -13.30 0.05
N ALA A 228 3.58 -12.80 -1.05
CA ALA A 228 3.12 -13.09 -2.42
C ALA A 228 3.26 -14.57 -2.79
N ARG A 229 4.38 -15.22 -2.42
CA ARG A 229 4.56 -16.67 -2.64
C ARG A 229 3.57 -17.49 -1.83
N ALA A 230 3.34 -17.12 -0.57
CA ALA A 230 2.39 -17.81 0.31
C ALA A 230 0.96 -17.71 -0.25
N LEU A 231 0.54 -16.51 -0.64
CA LEU A 231 -0.78 -16.28 -1.22
C LEU A 231 -0.95 -17.00 -2.57
N LEU A 232 0.07 -16.97 -3.43
CA LEU A 232 0.02 -17.70 -4.71
C LEU A 232 -0.12 -19.21 -4.50
N ALA A 233 0.53 -19.78 -3.48
CA ALA A 233 0.39 -21.19 -3.15
C ALA A 233 -1.05 -21.53 -2.71
N ASP A 234 -1.64 -20.71 -1.82
CA ASP A 234 -3.04 -20.86 -1.38
C ASP A 234 -4.03 -20.73 -2.56
N VAL A 235 -3.86 -19.72 -3.42
CA VAL A 235 -4.70 -19.52 -4.61
C VAL A 235 -4.64 -20.73 -5.54
N ARG A 236 -3.45 -21.31 -5.75
CA ARG A 236 -3.28 -22.51 -6.58
C ARG A 236 -3.98 -23.73 -5.99
N GLN A 237 -3.97 -23.90 -4.67
CA GLN A 237 -4.72 -24.98 -4.01
C GLN A 237 -6.23 -24.81 -4.22
N LYS A 238 -6.74 -23.57 -4.08
CA LYS A 238 -8.16 -23.26 -4.31
C LYS A 238 -8.59 -23.47 -5.76
N LEU A 239 -7.72 -23.21 -6.74
CA LEU A 239 -7.97 -23.53 -8.15
C LEU A 239 -8.19 -25.01 -8.38
N VAL A 240 -7.31 -25.85 -7.83
CA VAL A 240 -7.44 -27.31 -7.95
C VAL A 240 -8.73 -27.80 -7.30
N ALA A 241 -9.10 -27.25 -6.14
CA ALA A 241 -10.33 -27.63 -5.45
C ALA A 241 -11.63 -27.12 -6.10
N SER A 242 -11.54 -26.19 -7.04
CA SER A 242 -12.69 -25.60 -7.75
C SER A 242 -12.97 -26.23 -9.11
N ASN A 243 -12.12 -27.15 -9.56
CA ASN A 243 -12.23 -27.93 -10.79
C ASN A 243 -12.74 -29.34 -10.49
#